data_AF-A0A1H3JV62-F1
#
_entry.id   AF-A0A1H3JV62-F1
#
_cell.length_a   1.000
_cell.length_b   1.000
_cell.length_c   1.000
_cell.angle_alpha   90.00
_cell.angle_beta   90.00
_cell.angle_gamma   90.00
#
_symmetry.space_group_name_H-M   'P 1'
#
loop_
_entity.id
_entity.type
_entity.pdbx_description
1 polymer ?
#
loop_
_entity_poly.entity_id
_entity_poly.type
_entity_poly.pdbx_seq_one_letter_code
_entity_poly.pdbx_strand_id
1 'polypeptide(L)'
;MVIDPATSNVWVSNYGFAAPAPECPTSQQPPHDSVSIFTSDGTAIAGDTGITAGALSWPQGTIFADDGSVWFTNCNTSTITVYPDADPDRAETLDGLGLQQPFGIVDNGSNIFVAGTANSTLAILDHDGTPIAGSPFTGSGLDRPMGVAADDAGTVWIANSGAITLPCPDRPEPGPPATGSVSYVDKATGQLLGPFQGGGVTTPWGIATDGDGNVWVAEFSGQRLVAFCGTDPSTCPHGSSTGSPLSPADTGYSFDGLDRSTGVAIDPSGNVWVTNNWQLDPQPTNPGGHEIVAFLGLATPVPGT
;
A
#
# COMPACT_ATOMS: atom_id res chain seq x y z
N MET A 1 2.91 4.33 -6.45
CA MET A 1 3.60 5.54 -6.93
C MET A 1 4.36 6.16 -5.77
N VAL A 2 5.46 6.85 -6.03
CA VAL A 2 6.25 7.56 -5.02
C VAL A 2 6.91 8.80 -5.63
N ILE A 3 7.26 9.79 -4.81
CA ILE A 3 7.96 11.00 -5.23
C ILE A 3 9.43 10.88 -4.83
N ASP A 4 10.31 11.15 -5.79
CA ASP A 4 11.74 11.31 -5.54
C ASP A 4 11.97 12.64 -4.78
N PRO A 5 12.51 12.62 -3.56
CA PRO A 5 12.71 13.83 -2.78
C PRO A 5 13.81 14.74 -3.36
N ALA A 6 14.76 14.21 -4.13
CA ALA A 6 15.85 14.99 -4.71
C ALA A 6 15.44 15.69 -6.01
N THR A 7 14.60 15.05 -6.82
CA THR A 7 14.23 15.56 -8.16
C THR A 7 12.78 16.03 -8.27
N SER A 8 11.93 15.69 -7.29
CA SER A 8 10.46 15.83 -7.35
C SER A 8 9.82 15.05 -8.52
N ASN A 9 10.54 14.11 -9.10
CA ASN A 9 9.98 13.22 -10.12
C ASN A 9 9.06 12.19 -9.46
N VAL A 10 7.97 11.86 -10.15
CA VAL A 10 6.98 10.88 -9.73
C VAL A 10 7.28 9.55 -10.40
N TRP A 11 7.51 8.53 -9.60
CA TRP A 11 7.74 7.15 -10.04
C TRP A 11 6.45 6.34 -9.91
N VAL A 12 6.08 5.64 -10.97
CA VAL A 12 4.82 4.89 -11.06
C VAL A 12 5.12 3.47 -11.53
N SER A 13 4.84 2.49 -10.67
CA SER A 13 4.83 1.08 -11.03
C SER A 13 3.67 0.76 -11.97
N ASN A 14 3.97 0.15 -13.11
CA ASN A 14 2.97 -0.24 -14.10
C ASN A 14 2.58 -1.70 -13.86
N TYR A 15 1.67 -1.94 -12.91
CA TYR A 15 1.16 -3.27 -12.61
C TYR A 15 0.48 -3.95 -13.80
N GLY A 16 -0.33 -3.17 -14.55
CA GLY A 16 -1.01 -3.62 -15.78
C GLY A 16 -2.20 -4.54 -15.54
N PHE A 17 -3.39 -3.97 -15.26
CA PHE A 17 -4.64 -4.74 -15.41
C PHE A 17 -5.03 -4.78 -16.89
N ALA A 18 -4.94 -5.96 -17.48
CA ALA A 18 -5.54 -6.22 -18.78
C ALA A 18 -6.11 -7.63 -18.81
N ALA A 19 -7.26 -7.79 -19.47
CA ALA A 19 -7.83 -9.11 -19.70
C ALA A 19 -6.83 -9.95 -20.52
N PRO A 20 -6.75 -11.27 -20.30
CA PRO A 20 -5.99 -12.13 -21.21
C PRO A 20 -6.60 -12.12 -22.61
N ALA A 21 -5.89 -12.67 -23.59
CA ALA A 21 -6.48 -12.93 -24.89
C ALA A 21 -7.57 -14.03 -24.77
N PRO A 22 -8.69 -13.93 -25.51
CA PRO A 22 -8.95 -13.03 -26.63
C PRO A 22 -9.54 -11.65 -26.28
N GLU A 23 -9.91 -11.40 -25.02
CA GLU A 23 -10.64 -10.19 -24.60
C GLU A 23 -9.79 -8.92 -24.78
N CYS A 24 -8.49 -8.97 -24.49
CA CYS A 24 -7.53 -7.92 -24.85
C CYS A 24 -6.37 -8.53 -25.67
N PRO A 25 -6.30 -8.26 -26.99
CA PRO A 25 -5.26 -8.79 -27.87
C PRO A 25 -3.85 -8.38 -27.42
N THR A 26 -2.84 -9.21 -27.65
CA THR A 26 -1.43 -8.92 -27.30
C THR A 26 -0.94 -7.57 -27.84
N SER A 27 -1.41 -7.15 -29.02
CA SER A 27 -1.05 -5.85 -29.63
C SER A 27 -1.68 -4.64 -28.94
N GLN A 28 -2.62 -4.85 -28.02
CA GLN A 28 -3.33 -3.83 -27.25
C GLN A 28 -3.07 -3.94 -25.74
N GLN A 29 -2.23 -4.90 -25.32
CA GLN A 29 -1.83 -5.00 -23.92
C GLN A 29 -1.06 -3.72 -23.56
N PRO A 30 -1.50 -2.97 -22.54
CA PRO A 30 -0.74 -1.82 -22.08
C PRO A 30 0.63 -2.27 -21.58
N PRO A 31 1.66 -1.39 -21.60
CA PRO A 31 2.92 -1.68 -20.96
C PRO A 31 2.69 -2.09 -19.51
N HIS A 32 3.04 -3.33 -19.19
CA HIS A 32 3.13 -3.87 -17.84
C HIS A 32 4.60 -4.23 -17.56
N ASP A 33 4.91 -4.71 -16.35
CA ASP A 33 6.28 -5.11 -15.99
C ASP A 33 7.31 -3.98 -16.19
N SER A 34 6.88 -2.75 -15.92
CA SER A 34 7.65 -1.54 -16.16
C SER A 34 7.39 -0.47 -15.11
N VAL A 35 8.22 0.57 -15.14
CA VAL A 35 8.11 1.75 -14.29
C VAL A 35 8.09 3.00 -15.18
N SER A 36 7.11 3.87 -14.95
CA SER A 36 7.03 5.19 -15.57
C SER A 36 7.60 6.25 -14.63
N ILE A 37 8.26 7.27 -15.18
CA ILE A 37 8.73 8.42 -14.42
C ILE A 37 8.19 9.69 -15.08
N PHE A 38 7.65 10.58 -14.26
CA PHE A 38 7.15 11.88 -14.67
C PHE A 38 7.86 12.98 -13.89
N THR A 39 8.12 14.12 -14.51
CA THR A 39 8.44 15.35 -13.77
C THR A 39 7.22 15.82 -12.97
N SER A 40 7.43 16.75 -12.04
CA SER A 40 6.35 17.32 -11.21
C SER A 40 5.26 18.03 -12.00
N ASP A 41 5.52 18.42 -13.25
CA ASP A 41 4.54 19.01 -14.18
C ASP A 41 3.83 17.96 -15.07
N GLY A 42 4.13 16.68 -14.89
CA GLY A 42 3.52 15.57 -15.61
C GLY A 42 4.19 15.19 -16.93
N THR A 43 5.37 15.73 -17.24
CA THR A 43 6.13 15.32 -18.43
C THR A 43 6.75 13.93 -18.24
N ALA A 44 6.44 12.98 -19.11
CA ALA A 44 7.02 11.64 -19.05
C ALA A 44 8.50 11.64 -19.48
N ILE A 45 9.37 11.02 -18.68
CA ILE A 45 10.83 10.97 -18.91
C ILE A 45 11.42 9.55 -18.95
N ALA A 46 10.59 8.52 -18.81
CA ALA A 46 10.99 7.10 -18.90
C ALA A 46 10.81 6.47 -20.30
N GLY A 47 10.52 7.28 -21.33
CA GLY A 47 10.18 6.80 -22.67
C GLY A 47 8.81 6.11 -22.76
N ASP A 48 8.39 5.77 -23.97
CA ASP A 48 7.03 5.26 -24.25
C ASP A 48 6.76 3.85 -23.68
N THR A 49 7.81 3.10 -23.35
CA THR A 49 7.71 1.73 -22.80
C THR A 49 8.00 1.66 -21.30
N GLY A 50 8.39 2.78 -20.68
CA GLY A 50 8.91 2.80 -19.32
C GLY A 50 10.24 2.05 -19.16
N ILE A 51 10.70 1.98 -17.92
CA ILE A 51 11.90 1.27 -17.48
C ILE A 51 11.53 -0.17 -17.14
N THR A 52 12.27 -1.15 -17.67
CA THR A 52 12.02 -2.59 -17.49
C THR A 52 13.19 -3.34 -16.82
N ALA A 53 14.19 -2.61 -16.33
CA ALA A 53 15.34 -3.20 -15.65
C ALA A 53 14.93 -3.95 -14.37
N GLY A 54 15.71 -4.96 -13.96
CA GLY A 54 15.54 -5.59 -12.64
C GLY A 54 14.42 -6.64 -12.51
N ALA A 55 14.08 -7.35 -13.60
CA ALA A 55 13.09 -8.44 -13.58
C ALA A 55 11.73 -8.06 -12.98
N LEU A 56 11.28 -6.84 -13.26
CA LEU A 56 9.95 -6.36 -12.88
C LEU A 56 8.87 -7.34 -13.37
N SER A 57 7.93 -7.69 -12.49
CA SER A 57 6.80 -8.52 -12.88
C SER A 57 5.56 -8.16 -12.06
N TRP A 58 4.62 -7.49 -12.70
CA TRP A 58 3.43 -6.91 -12.10
C TRP A 58 3.80 -6.09 -10.85
N PRO A 59 4.61 -5.02 -11.03
CA PRO A 59 5.07 -4.21 -9.90
C PRO A 59 3.90 -3.45 -9.26
N GLN A 60 3.78 -3.47 -7.93
CA GLN A 60 2.70 -2.82 -7.18
C GLN A 60 3.22 -1.73 -6.24
N GLY A 61 3.64 -2.14 -5.05
CA GLY A 61 4.20 -1.26 -4.04
C GLY A 61 5.46 -0.61 -4.56
N THR A 62 5.63 0.67 -4.24
CA THR A 62 6.84 1.42 -4.61
C THR A 62 7.17 2.40 -3.51
N ILE A 63 8.43 2.42 -3.09
CA ILE A 63 8.97 3.39 -2.14
C ILE A 63 10.30 3.95 -2.63
N PHE A 64 10.59 5.17 -2.20
CA PHE A 64 11.94 5.67 -2.03
C PHE A 64 12.33 5.36 -0.59
N ALA A 65 13.40 4.61 -0.41
CA ALA A 65 13.97 4.34 0.90
C ALA A 65 14.90 5.49 1.32
N ASP A 66 15.16 5.61 2.61
CA ASP A 66 15.96 6.70 3.19
C ASP A 66 17.43 6.69 2.74
N ASP A 67 17.91 5.56 2.23
CA ASP A 67 19.25 5.41 1.63
C ASP A 67 19.32 5.87 0.16
N GLY A 68 18.21 6.36 -0.41
CA GLY A 68 18.11 6.85 -1.78
C GLY A 68 17.80 5.78 -2.83
N SER A 69 17.59 4.53 -2.41
CA SER A 69 17.19 3.45 -3.32
C SER A 69 15.68 3.44 -3.58
N VAL A 70 15.26 2.87 -4.72
CA VAL A 70 13.84 2.72 -5.09
C VAL A 70 13.48 1.24 -5.13
N TRP A 71 12.42 0.86 -4.43
CA TRP A 71 12.02 -0.55 -4.27
C TRP A 71 10.65 -0.80 -4.88
N PHE A 72 10.49 -1.95 -5.53
CA PHE A 72 9.26 -2.37 -6.18
C PHE A 72 8.89 -3.79 -5.77
N THR A 73 7.65 -4.02 -5.34
CA THR A 73 7.15 -5.38 -5.07
C THR A 73 6.62 -6.01 -6.35
N ASN A 74 7.11 -7.19 -6.71
CA ASN A 74 6.70 -7.91 -7.91
C ASN A 74 5.68 -9.00 -7.55
N CYS A 75 4.40 -8.69 -7.75
CA CYS A 75 3.32 -9.56 -7.29
C CYS A 75 3.35 -10.95 -7.95
N ASN A 76 3.71 -11.02 -9.23
CA ASN A 76 3.67 -12.27 -10.00
C ASN A 76 4.85 -13.21 -9.69
N THR A 77 6.02 -12.68 -9.34
CA THR A 77 7.25 -13.47 -9.13
C THR A 77 7.60 -13.70 -7.66
N SER A 78 6.88 -13.07 -6.72
CA SER A 78 7.21 -13.12 -5.29
C SER A 78 8.61 -12.57 -4.96
N THR A 79 9.07 -11.60 -5.76
CA THR A 79 10.37 -10.94 -5.62
C THR A 79 10.19 -9.44 -5.35
N ILE A 80 11.30 -8.78 -5.04
CA ILE A 80 11.40 -7.33 -4.98
C ILE A 80 12.47 -6.89 -5.97
N THR A 81 12.20 -5.82 -6.72
CA THR A 81 13.22 -5.14 -7.53
C THR A 81 13.72 -3.91 -6.78
N VAL A 82 15.03 -3.71 -6.74
CA VAL A 82 15.65 -2.53 -6.11
C VAL A 82 16.49 -1.80 -7.13
N TYR A 83 16.36 -0.48 -7.22
CA TYR A 83 17.26 0.41 -7.94
C TYR A 83 18.09 1.19 -6.92
N PRO A 84 19.32 0.74 -6.61
CA PRO A 84 20.22 1.48 -5.73
C PRO A 84 20.47 2.90 -6.27
N ASP A 85 20.45 3.89 -5.39
CA ASP A 85 20.63 5.31 -5.75
C ASP A 85 19.66 5.80 -6.86
N ALA A 86 18.48 5.19 -6.93
CA ALA A 86 17.48 5.39 -7.98
C ALA A 86 17.99 5.19 -9.41
N ASP A 87 19.03 4.36 -9.58
CA ASP A 87 19.65 4.04 -10.87
C ASP A 87 19.16 2.69 -11.42
N PRO A 88 18.33 2.68 -12.48
CA PRO A 88 17.85 1.45 -13.09
C PRO A 88 18.95 0.56 -13.68
N ASP A 89 20.12 1.11 -14.06
CA ASP A 89 21.22 0.31 -14.61
C ASP A 89 21.89 -0.57 -13.54
N ARG A 90 21.63 -0.27 -12.26
CA ARG A 90 22.10 -1.01 -11.09
C ARG A 90 21.02 -1.91 -10.49
N ALA A 91 19.96 -2.20 -11.24
CA ALA A 91 18.84 -2.95 -10.72
C ALA A 91 19.24 -4.33 -10.14
N GLU A 92 18.73 -4.60 -8.95
CA GLU A 92 18.89 -5.85 -8.22
C GLU A 92 17.52 -6.51 -8.01
N THR A 93 17.51 -7.84 -7.91
CA THR A 93 16.29 -8.61 -7.61
C THR A 93 16.51 -9.41 -6.34
N LEU A 94 15.67 -9.16 -5.34
CA LEU A 94 15.66 -9.90 -4.08
C LEU A 94 14.60 -11.02 -4.16
N ASP A 95 15.02 -12.22 -3.80
CA ASP A 95 14.18 -13.42 -3.76
C ASP A 95 14.35 -14.18 -2.43
N GLY A 96 13.64 -15.30 -2.27
CA GLY A 96 13.78 -16.15 -1.08
C GLY A 96 13.27 -15.52 0.24
N LEU A 97 12.55 -14.41 0.18
CA LEU A 97 12.08 -13.63 1.34
C LEU A 97 10.86 -14.21 2.06
N GLY A 98 10.39 -15.38 1.64
CA GLY A 98 9.18 -16.00 2.19
C GLY A 98 7.88 -15.25 1.88
N LEU A 99 7.86 -14.43 0.82
CA LEU A 99 6.70 -13.69 0.34
C LEU A 99 5.91 -14.50 -0.70
N GLN A 100 4.60 -14.25 -0.80
CA GLN A 100 3.77 -14.64 -1.94
C GLN A 100 2.83 -13.50 -2.30
N GLN A 101 2.79 -13.12 -3.58
CA GLN A 101 2.06 -11.95 -4.07
C GLN A 101 2.34 -10.69 -3.23
N PRO A 102 3.61 -10.23 -3.17
CA PRO A 102 3.95 -9.06 -2.39
C PRO A 102 3.23 -7.82 -2.95
N PHE A 103 2.72 -6.98 -2.04
CA PHE A 103 1.89 -5.84 -2.41
C PHE A 103 2.41 -4.54 -1.79
N GLY A 104 2.02 -4.21 -0.55
CA GLY A 104 2.49 -3.02 0.14
C GLY A 104 3.96 -3.13 0.56
N ILE A 105 4.66 -2.01 0.50
CA ILE A 105 6.03 -1.84 0.97
C ILE A 105 6.19 -0.47 1.63
N VAL A 106 6.93 -0.40 2.74
CA VAL A 106 7.24 0.85 3.45
C VAL A 106 8.61 0.79 4.10
N ASP A 107 9.32 1.93 4.12
CA ASP A 107 10.51 2.16 4.95
C ASP A 107 10.08 2.92 6.21
N ASN A 108 10.46 2.43 7.40
CA ASN A 108 10.19 3.14 8.67
C ASN A 108 11.40 3.94 9.19
N GLY A 109 12.40 4.14 8.33
CA GLY A 109 13.69 4.76 8.63
C GLY A 109 14.67 3.85 9.35
N SER A 110 14.38 2.55 9.44
CA SER A 110 15.27 1.56 10.04
C SER A 110 15.25 0.23 9.30
N ASN A 111 14.09 -0.19 8.80
CA ASN A 111 13.93 -1.41 8.02
C ASN A 111 12.87 -1.22 6.94
N ILE A 112 12.94 -2.06 5.91
CA ILE A 112 11.93 -2.17 4.86
C ILE A 112 10.93 -3.27 5.23
N PHE A 113 9.65 -2.95 5.18
CA PHE A 113 8.55 -3.86 5.51
C PHE A 113 7.74 -4.16 4.25
N VAL A 114 7.47 -5.43 4.01
CA VAL A 114 6.83 -5.90 2.77
C VAL A 114 5.72 -6.89 3.07
N ALA A 115 4.50 -6.54 2.68
CA ALA A 115 3.33 -7.40 2.87
C ALA A 115 3.29 -8.51 1.83
N GLY A 116 3.33 -9.77 2.27
CA GLY A 116 3.05 -10.95 1.45
C GLY A 116 1.58 -11.32 1.55
N THR A 117 0.77 -10.83 0.61
CA THR A 117 -0.70 -10.89 0.70
C THR A 117 -1.22 -12.32 0.63
N ALA A 118 -0.71 -13.17 -0.26
CA ALA A 118 -1.29 -14.49 -0.49
C ALA A 118 -0.98 -15.50 0.63
N ASN A 119 0.15 -15.34 1.32
CA ASN A 119 0.58 -16.23 2.39
C ASN A 119 0.49 -15.60 3.79
N SER A 120 -0.15 -14.43 3.93
CA SER A 120 -0.34 -13.71 5.19
C SER A 120 0.97 -13.50 5.97
N THR A 121 1.99 -12.97 5.28
CA THR A 121 3.32 -12.70 5.85
C THR A 121 3.66 -11.21 5.82
N LEU A 122 4.62 -10.81 6.66
CA LEU A 122 5.27 -9.50 6.60
C LEU A 122 6.78 -9.71 6.65
N ALA A 123 7.46 -9.54 5.52
CA ALA A 123 8.93 -9.56 5.50
C ALA A 123 9.47 -8.23 6.03
N ILE A 124 10.52 -8.31 6.83
CA ILE A 124 11.26 -7.17 7.36
C ILE A 124 12.73 -7.35 6.95
N LEU A 125 13.28 -6.33 6.30
CA LEU A 125 14.59 -6.34 5.67
C LEU A 125 15.42 -5.15 6.14
N ASP A 126 16.72 -5.34 6.28
CA ASP A 126 17.67 -4.22 6.27
C ASP A 126 17.66 -3.54 4.88
N HIS A 127 18.16 -2.30 4.81
CA HIS A 127 18.28 -1.55 3.55
C HIS A 127 19.20 -2.21 2.50
N ASP A 128 20.03 -3.18 2.89
CA ASP A 128 20.82 -3.99 1.95
C ASP A 128 20.03 -5.19 1.36
N GLY A 129 18.76 -5.35 1.74
CA GLY A 129 17.88 -6.43 1.29
C GLY A 129 17.97 -7.70 2.14
N THR A 130 18.84 -7.76 3.15
CA THR A 130 18.96 -8.91 4.04
C THR A 130 17.76 -9.01 4.99
N PRO A 131 17.09 -10.16 5.11
CA PRO A 131 16.04 -10.33 6.11
C PRO A 131 16.58 -10.26 7.54
N ILE A 132 15.91 -9.50 8.41
CA ILE A 132 16.26 -9.49 9.83
C ILE A 132 15.94 -10.84 10.49
N ALA A 133 16.53 -11.08 11.66
CA ALA A 133 16.25 -12.28 12.44
C ALA A 133 14.76 -12.39 12.80
N GLY A 134 14.13 -13.52 12.43
CA GLY A 134 12.70 -13.77 12.66
C GLY A 134 11.78 -13.34 11.52
N SER A 135 12.31 -12.73 10.45
CA SER A 135 11.59 -12.44 9.22
C SER A 135 11.38 -13.71 8.36
N PRO A 136 10.23 -13.85 7.66
CA PRO A 136 9.06 -12.98 7.74
C PRO A 136 8.21 -13.27 8.97
N PHE A 137 7.50 -12.25 9.45
CA PHE A 137 6.52 -12.40 10.51
C PHE A 137 5.27 -13.13 10.00
N THR A 138 4.67 -13.91 10.89
CA THR A 138 3.39 -14.63 10.70
C THR A 138 2.57 -14.57 12.00
N GLY A 139 1.26 -14.83 11.94
CA GLY A 139 0.41 -14.97 13.14
C GLY A 139 -0.91 -14.22 13.07
N SER A 140 -1.63 -14.16 14.18
CA SER A 140 -3.03 -13.67 14.25
C SER A 140 -3.22 -12.19 13.88
N GLY A 141 -2.14 -11.40 13.86
CA GLY A 141 -2.18 -10.01 13.43
C GLY A 141 -2.03 -9.80 11.92
N LEU A 142 -1.86 -10.87 11.13
CA LEU A 142 -1.73 -10.80 9.67
C LEU A 142 -2.78 -11.69 9.01
N ASP A 143 -3.64 -11.08 8.20
CA ASP A 143 -4.61 -11.81 7.38
C ASP A 143 -4.77 -11.11 6.02
N ARG A 144 -4.06 -11.63 5.02
CA ARG A 144 -3.93 -11.04 3.69
C ARG A 144 -3.60 -9.54 3.76
N PRO A 145 -2.43 -9.19 4.33
CA PRO A 145 -2.00 -7.82 4.46
C PRO A 145 -1.83 -7.20 3.07
N MET A 146 -2.32 -5.96 2.89
CA MET A 146 -2.28 -5.24 1.62
C MET A 146 -1.44 -3.99 1.74
N GLY A 147 -1.98 -2.93 2.34
CA GLY A 147 -1.28 -1.69 2.59
C GLY A 147 -0.43 -1.77 3.86
N VAL A 148 0.71 -1.09 3.82
CA VAL A 148 1.57 -0.82 4.98
C VAL A 148 1.94 0.65 4.99
N ALA A 149 2.02 1.25 6.17
CA ALA A 149 2.44 2.64 6.36
C ALA A 149 3.21 2.78 7.67
N ALA A 150 4.20 3.67 7.72
CA ALA A 150 4.93 4.01 8.93
C ALA A 150 4.42 5.34 9.49
N ASP A 151 4.33 5.48 10.82
CA ASP A 151 4.20 6.80 11.45
C ASP A 151 5.58 7.43 11.68
N ASP A 152 5.61 8.70 12.09
CA ASP A 152 6.86 9.44 12.38
C ASP A 152 7.69 8.82 13.52
N ALA A 153 7.04 8.05 14.41
CA ALA A 153 7.76 7.29 15.43
C ALA A 153 8.46 6.06 14.83
N GLY A 154 8.05 5.63 13.63
CA GLY A 154 8.50 4.47 12.88
C GLY A 154 7.76 3.17 13.25
N THR A 155 6.59 3.27 13.88
CA THR A 155 5.64 2.16 14.01
C THR A 155 5.09 1.85 12.63
N VAL A 156 5.05 0.57 12.25
CA VAL A 156 4.49 0.16 10.95
C VAL A 156 3.11 -0.41 11.12
N TRP A 157 2.11 0.24 10.54
CA TRP A 157 0.72 -0.17 10.51
C TRP A 157 0.40 -0.97 9.25
N ILE A 158 -0.46 -1.98 9.38
CA ILE A 158 -0.80 -2.93 8.34
C ILE A 158 -2.32 -2.99 8.17
N ALA A 159 -2.78 -2.81 6.94
CA ALA A 159 -4.16 -3.05 6.52
C ALA A 159 -4.33 -4.53 6.14
N ASN A 160 -5.09 -5.28 6.94
CA ASN A 160 -5.36 -6.70 6.71
C ASN A 160 -6.71 -6.86 6.03
N SER A 161 -6.69 -7.15 4.73
CA SER A 161 -7.92 -7.22 3.94
C SER A 161 -8.82 -8.37 4.36
N GLY A 162 -8.22 -9.49 4.79
CA GLY A 162 -8.83 -10.80 5.04
C GLY A 162 -9.49 -11.45 3.81
N ALA A 163 -10.01 -10.67 2.86
CA ALA A 163 -10.80 -11.14 1.74
C ALA A 163 -10.11 -10.98 0.39
N ILE A 164 -9.23 -9.98 0.22
CA ILE A 164 -8.70 -9.65 -1.10
C ILE A 164 -7.65 -10.68 -1.50
N THR A 165 -7.93 -11.31 -2.62
CA THR A 165 -7.00 -12.12 -3.38
C THR A 165 -6.71 -11.35 -4.66
N LEU A 166 -5.43 -11.24 -5.05
CA LEU A 166 -5.00 -10.41 -6.16
C LEU A 166 -4.83 -11.28 -7.43
N PRO A 167 -5.26 -10.78 -8.60
CA PRO A 167 -4.96 -11.45 -9.84
C PRO A 167 -3.52 -11.15 -10.25
N CYS A 168 -2.61 -12.02 -9.82
CA CYS A 168 -1.23 -12.07 -10.30
C CYS A 168 -0.93 -13.54 -10.64
N PRO A 169 -1.13 -14.07 -11.86
CA PRO A 169 -1.87 -13.60 -13.04
C PRO A 169 -3.28 -14.23 -13.19
N ASP A 170 -3.67 -15.16 -12.31
CA ASP A 170 -4.96 -15.84 -12.32
C ASP A 170 -6.03 -15.07 -11.55
N ARG A 171 -7.27 -15.07 -12.03
CA ARG A 171 -8.39 -14.39 -11.35
C ARG A 171 -8.53 -14.93 -9.92
N PRO A 172 -8.78 -14.07 -8.92
CA PRO A 172 -8.91 -14.54 -7.55
C PRO A 172 -10.21 -15.31 -7.36
N GLU A 173 -10.13 -16.46 -6.68
CA GLU A 173 -11.31 -17.18 -6.21
C GLU A 173 -11.97 -16.40 -5.06
N PRO A 174 -13.32 -16.35 -4.99
CA PRO A 174 -14.01 -15.73 -3.87
C PRO A 174 -13.57 -16.39 -2.56
N GLY A 175 -12.87 -15.62 -1.71
CA GLY A 175 -12.58 -16.04 -0.36
C GLY A 175 -13.85 -16.12 0.50
N PRO A 176 -13.81 -16.78 1.66
CA PRO A 176 -14.89 -16.69 2.64
C PRO A 176 -15.09 -15.21 3.05
N PRO A 177 -16.26 -14.86 3.63
CA PRO A 177 -16.45 -13.55 4.24
C PRO A 177 -15.34 -13.33 5.26
N ALA A 178 -14.54 -12.29 5.06
CA ALA A 178 -13.46 -11.95 5.97
C ALA A 178 -13.79 -10.65 6.69
N THR A 179 -13.35 -10.56 7.94
CA THR A 179 -13.43 -9.32 8.71
C THR A 179 -12.08 -8.62 8.62
N GLY A 180 -12.01 -7.61 7.77
CA GLY A 180 -10.85 -6.74 7.66
C GLY A 180 -10.43 -6.17 9.01
N SER A 181 -9.15 -5.86 9.15
CA SER A 181 -8.59 -5.35 10.40
C SER A 181 -7.32 -4.53 10.17
N VAL A 182 -6.86 -3.87 11.22
CA VAL A 182 -5.58 -3.18 11.25
C VAL A 182 -4.68 -3.84 12.30
N SER A 183 -3.39 -3.94 12.03
CA SER A 183 -2.38 -4.36 13.01
C SER A 183 -1.17 -3.44 12.93
N TYR A 184 -0.22 -3.56 13.85
CA TYR A 184 1.05 -2.85 13.75
C TYR A 184 2.25 -3.66 14.25
N VAL A 185 3.43 -3.30 13.77
CA VAL A 185 4.71 -3.70 14.35
C VAL A 185 5.22 -2.55 15.19
N ASP A 186 5.34 -2.79 16.49
CA ASP A 186 5.91 -1.84 17.43
C ASP A 186 7.42 -1.68 17.18
N LYS A 187 7.89 -0.44 16.98
CA LYS A 187 9.31 -0.18 16.69
C LYS A 187 10.24 -0.56 17.84
N ALA A 188 9.80 -0.39 19.08
CA ALA A 188 10.65 -0.59 20.25
C ALA A 188 10.87 -2.07 20.58
N THR A 189 9.83 -2.88 20.42
CA THR A 189 9.81 -4.30 20.78
C THR A 189 9.92 -5.23 19.57
N GLY A 190 9.66 -4.74 18.37
CA GLY A 190 9.56 -5.55 17.15
C GLY A 190 8.37 -6.50 17.17
N GLN A 191 7.37 -6.29 18.04
CA GLN A 191 6.22 -7.19 18.16
C GLN A 191 5.11 -6.81 17.20
N LEU A 192 4.53 -7.82 16.54
CA LEU A 192 3.27 -7.69 15.81
C LEU A 192 2.09 -7.71 16.79
N LEU A 193 1.29 -6.64 16.78
CA LEU A 193 0.18 -6.39 17.70
C LEU A 193 -1.12 -6.11 16.93
N GLY A 194 -2.25 -6.48 17.54
CA GLY A 194 -3.57 -6.51 16.90
C GLY A 194 -4.12 -7.94 16.81
N PRO A 195 -5.15 -8.19 15.97
CA PRO A 195 -5.80 -7.26 15.06
C PRO A 195 -6.80 -6.32 15.77
N PHE A 196 -6.95 -5.10 15.24
CA PHE A 196 -7.92 -4.10 15.63
C PHE A 196 -9.06 -4.03 14.62
N GLN A 197 -10.30 -3.97 15.11
CA GLN A 197 -11.52 -3.97 14.32
C GLN A 197 -12.46 -2.85 14.78
N GLY A 198 -13.51 -2.58 14.01
CA GLY A 198 -14.49 -1.52 14.29
C GLY A 198 -14.34 -0.31 13.36
N GLY A 199 -15.08 0.76 13.64
CA GLY A 199 -15.04 1.99 12.84
C GLY A 199 -15.54 1.84 11.39
N GLY A 200 -16.16 0.71 11.07
CA GLY A 200 -16.61 0.36 9.73
C GLY A 200 -15.62 -0.44 8.88
N VAL A 201 -14.45 -0.84 9.42
CA VAL A 201 -13.46 -1.66 8.68
C VAL A 201 -14.05 -3.00 8.26
N THR A 202 -13.84 -3.39 7.00
CA THR A 202 -14.38 -4.64 6.42
C THR A 202 -13.44 -5.26 5.40
N THR A 203 -12.87 -4.47 4.51
CA THR A 203 -11.95 -4.90 3.46
C THR A 203 -10.97 -3.76 3.18
N PRO A 204 -10.03 -3.53 4.11
CA PRO A 204 -9.05 -2.46 3.99
C PRO A 204 -8.06 -2.76 2.86
N TRP A 205 -7.62 -1.72 2.15
CA TRP A 205 -6.64 -1.82 1.07
C TRP A 205 -5.46 -0.89 1.34
N GLY A 206 -5.66 0.41 1.16
CA GLY A 206 -4.65 1.45 1.39
C GLY A 206 -4.66 1.91 2.84
N ILE A 207 -3.49 2.29 3.35
CA ILE A 207 -3.31 2.78 4.72
C ILE A 207 -2.32 3.94 4.72
N ALA A 208 -2.54 4.92 5.59
CA ALA A 208 -1.64 6.05 5.82
C ALA A 208 -1.72 6.46 7.30
N THR A 209 -0.74 7.23 7.74
CA THR A 209 -0.65 7.80 9.08
C THR A 209 -0.72 9.32 9.00
N ASP A 210 -1.27 9.97 10.02
CA ASP A 210 -1.29 11.42 10.14
C ASP A 210 -0.25 11.94 11.13
N GLY A 211 -0.17 13.26 11.31
CA GLY A 211 0.85 13.88 12.17
C GLY A 211 0.76 13.55 13.66
N ASP A 212 -0.36 12.97 14.11
CA ASP A 212 -0.54 12.46 15.47
C ASP A 212 -0.27 10.95 15.57
N GLY A 213 0.10 10.31 14.46
CA GLY A 213 0.27 8.86 14.34
C GLY A 213 -1.05 8.09 14.24
N ASN A 214 -2.18 8.76 14.05
CA ASN A 214 -3.45 8.07 13.81
C ASN A 214 -3.47 7.48 12.40
N VAL A 215 -4.23 6.41 12.24
CA VAL A 215 -4.17 5.54 11.08
C VAL A 215 -5.43 5.71 10.25
N TRP A 216 -5.26 5.98 8.96
CA TRP A 216 -6.33 6.22 7.99
C TRP A 216 -6.34 5.10 6.97
N VAL A 217 -7.51 4.53 6.70
CA VAL A 217 -7.65 3.29 5.93
C VAL A 217 -8.69 3.47 4.83
N ALA A 218 -8.28 3.26 3.59
CA ALA A 218 -9.16 3.20 2.43
C ALA A 218 -9.85 1.82 2.39
N GLU A 219 -11.17 1.80 2.50
CA GLU A 219 -11.96 0.57 2.43
C GLU A 219 -12.39 0.29 0.99
N PHE A 220 -11.92 -0.84 0.46
CA PHE A 220 -12.17 -1.20 -0.93
C PHE A 220 -13.63 -1.56 -1.16
N SER A 221 -14.19 -2.51 -0.42
CA SER A 221 -15.60 -2.91 -0.57
C SER A 221 -16.56 -2.09 0.28
N GLY A 222 -16.04 -1.44 1.33
CA GLY A 222 -16.82 -0.74 2.33
C GLY A 222 -17.38 0.61 1.88
N GLN A 223 -16.91 1.18 0.76
CA GLN A 223 -17.31 2.52 0.27
C GLN A 223 -17.14 3.61 1.33
N ARG A 224 -16.01 3.60 2.05
CA ARG A 224 -15.77 4.49 3.19
C ARG A 224 -14.29 4.70 3.46
N LEU A 225 -14.01 5.71 4.27
CA LEU A 225 -12.74 5.93 4.94
C LEU A 225 -12.88 5.56 6.42
N VAL A 226 -11.91 4.87 6.99
CA VAL A 226 -11.89 4.44 8.40
C VAL A 226 -10.67 5.01 9.09
N ALA A 227 -10.77 5.35 10.37
CA ALA A 227 -9.65 5.84 11.16
C ALA A 227 -9.50 5.10 12.48
N PHE A 228 -8.25 4.90 12.92
CA PHE A 228 -7.90 4.28 14.20
C PHE A 228 -6.91 5.13 14.98
N CYS A 229 -7.02 5.06 16.31
CA CYS A 229 -6.10 5.70 17.23
C CYS A 229 -4.69 5.09 17.11
N GLY A 230 -3.69 5.96 17.01
CA GLY A 230 -2.27 5.60 16.92
C GLY A 230 -1.68 4.96 18.19
N THR A 231 -0.35 4.83 18.22
CA THR A 231 0.38 4.27 19.37
C THR A 231 0.59 5.27 20.50
N ASP A 232 0.30 6.56 20.30
CA ASP A 232 0.21 7.58 21.35
C ASP A 232 -1.26 7.88 21.70
N PRO A 233 -1.83 7.28 22.76
CA PRO A 233 -3.21 7.54 23.14
C PRO A 233 -3.48 8.98 23.58
N SER A 234 -2.44 9.79 23.84
CA SER A 234 -2.61 11.19 24.26
C SER A 234 -3.07 12.11 23.13
N THR A 235 -2.88 11.70 21.88
CA THR A 235 -3.37 12.41 20.68
C THR A 235 -4.77 11.96 20.27
N CYS A 236 -5.31 10.91 20.92
CA CYS A 236 -6.63 10.37 20.62
C CYS A 236 -7.74 10.96 21.52
N PRO A 237 -9.02 10.83 21.11
CA PRO A 237 -10.15 11.19 21.97
C PRO A 237 -10.09 10.53 23.34
N HIS A 238 -10.55 11.24 24.37
CA HIS A 238 -10.48 10.75 25.75
C HIS A 238 -11.20 9.41 25.91
N GLY A 239 -10.49 8.42 26.45
CA GLY A 239 -10.99 7.05 26.65
C GLY A 239 -10.67 6.10 25.50
N SER A 240 -10.10 6.60 24.41
CA SER A 240 -9.49 5.77 23.37
C SER A 240 -8.14 5.22 23.84
N SER A 241 -7.76 4.10 23.22
CA SER A 241 -6.45 3.46 23.34
C SER A 241 -5.97 3.06 21.96
N THR A 242 -4.72 2.64 21.82
CA THR A 242 -4.15 2.19 20.55
C THR A 242 -5.06 1.21 19.82
N GLY A 243 -5.33 1.50 18.55
CA GLY A 243 -6.22 0.72 17.70
C GLY A 243 -7.71 0.84 18.03
N SER A 244 -8.11 1.78 18.89
CA SER A 244 -9.53 2.13 19.04
C SER A 244 -10.02 2.80 17.76
N PRO A 245 -11.21 2.44 17.22
CA PRO A 245 -11.76 3.10 16.06
C PRO A 245 -12.12 4.56 16.39
N LEU A 246 -11.73 5.48 15.51
CA LEU A 246 -12.05 6.91 15.58
C LEU A 246 -13.22 7.28 14.69
N SER A 247 -13.43 6.53 13.61
CA SER A 247 -14.56 6.71 12.69
C SER A 247 -15.86 6.09 13.25
N PRO A 248 -17.03 6.52 12.76
CA PRO A 248 -18.32 5.95 13.16
C PRO A 248 -18.38 4.43 12.96
N ALA A 249 -18.86 3.70 13.97
CA ALA A 249 -18.78 2.24 14.02
C ALA A 249 -19.44 1.52 12.83
N ASP A 250 -20.56 2.03 12.34
CA ASP A 250 -21.36 1.36 11.30
C ASP A 250 -21.07 1.86 9.89
N THR A 251 -20.63 3.12 9.74
CA THR A 251 -20.53 3.79 8.43
C THR A 251 -19.10 4.14 8.03
N GLY A 252 -18.17 4.24 8.98
CA GLY A 252 -16.96 5.02 8.77
C GLY A 252 -17.30 6.45 8.33
N TYR A 253 -16.37 7.11 7.64
CA TYR A 253 -16.64 8.33 6.88
C TYR A 253 -17.08 7.93 5.46
N SER A 254 -18.39 7.92 5.21
CA SER A 254 -19.00 7.48 3.95
C SER A 254 -19.91 8.54 3.34
N PHE A 255 -19.97 8.59 2.01
CA PHE A 255 -20.99 9.30 1.23
C PHE A 255 -21.17 8.60 -0.13
N ASP A 256 -22.14 9.04 -0.92
CA ASP A 256 -22.56 8.39 -2.18
C ASP A 256 -21.58 8.52 -3.35
N GLY A 257 -20.50 9.27 -3.20
CA GLY A 257 -19.43 9.40 -4.19
C GLY A 257 -18.23 8.50 -3.95
N LEU A 258 -18.28 7.60 -2.96
CA LEU A 258 -17.26 6.55 -2.79
C LEU A 258 -17.77 5.24 -3.39
N ASP A 259 -16.94 4.64 -4.24
CA ASP A 259 -17.14 3.32 -4.84
C ASP A 259 -16.14 2.32 -4.25
N ARG A 260 -14.96 2.18 -4.84
CA ARG A 260 -13.90 1.35 -4.26
C ARG A 260 -12.61 2.12 -4.18
N SER A 261 -12.20 2.36 -2.94
CA SER A 261 -11.00 3.11 -2.60
C SER A 261 -9.80 2.19 -2.40
N THR A 262 -8.67 2.52 -3.01
CA THR A 262 -7.45 1.67 -2.98
C THR A 262 -6.28 2.30 -2.23
N GLY A 263 -6.17 3.63 -2.26
CA GLY A 263 -5.06 4.38 -1.70
C GLY A 263 -5.58 5.53 -0.85
N VAL A 264 -4.78 5.91 0.14
CA VAL A 264 -5.03 7.04 1.02
C VAL A 264 -3.71 7.74 1.30
N ALA A 265 -3.72 9.07 1.36
CA ALA A 265 -2.58 9.90 1.72
C ALA A 265 -3.04 11.12 2.53
N ILE A 266 -2.19 11.58 3.44
CA ILE A 266 -2.42 12.77 4.26
C ILE A 266 -1.51 13.88 3.77
N ASP A 267 -2.06 15.05 3.47
CA ASP A 267 -1.25 16.21 3.08
C ASP A 267 -0.82 17.06 4.28
N PRO A 268 0.15 17.97 4.12
CA PRO A 268 0.64 18.82 5.22
C PRO A 268 -0.41 19.79 5.81
N SER A 269 -1.61 19.87 5.25
CA SER A 269 -2.73 20.62 5.82
C SER A 269 -3.71 19.73 6.59
N GLY A 270 -3.47 18.42 6.66
CA GLY A 270 -4.36 17.44 7.30
C GLY A 270 -5.54 17.03 6.43
N ASN A 271 -5.49 17.27 5.11
CA ASN A 271 -6.51 16.72 4.22
C ASN A 271 -6.21 15.25 3.93
N VAL A 272 -7.27 14.44 3.90
CA VAL A 272 -7.18 13.02 3.55
C VAL A 272 -7.56 12.85 2.08
N TRP A 273 -6.60 12.47 1.26
CA TRP A 273 -6.77 12.18 -0.16
C TRP A 273 -6.99 10.69 -0.35
N VAL A 274 -8.05 10.31 -1.05
CA VAL A 274 -8.44 8.91 -1.27
C VAL A 274 -8.56 8.65 -2.77
N THR A 275 -7.89 7.61 -3.26
CA THR A 275 -8.03 7.17 -4.66
C THR A 275 -9.23 6.25 -4.79
N ASN A 276 -10.35 6.83 -5.22
CA ASN A 276 -11.61 6.13 -5.49
C ASN A 276 -11.63 5.64 -6.95
N ASN A 277 -10.76 4.68 -7.25
CA ASN A 277 -10.36 4.37 -8.62
C ASN A 277 -10.70 2.94 -9.03
N TRP A 278 -11.67 2.30 -8.39
CA TRP A 278 -12.21 1.00 -8.81
C TRP A 278 -13.73 1.03 -8.87
N GLN A 279 -14.28 0.52 -9.97
CA GLN A 279 -15.73 0.44 -10.17
C GLN A 279 -16.34 -0.71 -9.35
N LEU A 280 -17.58 -0.54 -8.89
CA LEU A 280 -18.35 -1.59 -8.23
C LEU A 280 -18.69 -2.74 -9.20
N ASP A 281 -19.04 -2.39 -10.44
CA ASP A 281 -19.32 -3.31 -11.56
C ASP A 281 -18.26 -3.12 -12.68
N PRO A 282 -17.04 -3.64 -12.49
CA PRO A 282 -15.93 -3.40 -13.39
C PRO A 282 -16.15 -4.09 -14.74
N GLN A 283 -16.00 -3.34 -15.83
CA GLN A 283 -15.91 -3.94 -17.15
C GLN A 283 -14.54 -4.63 -17.30
N PRO A 284 -14.46 -5.83 -17.92
CA PRO A 284 -13.19 -6.54 -18.09
C PRO A 284 -12.10 -5.71 -18.80
N THR A 285 -12.52 -4.80 -19.68
CA THR A 285 -11.61 -3.92 -20.44
C THR A 285 -11.19 -2.67 -19.68
N ASN A 286 -11.92 -2.26 -18.64
CA ASN A 286 -11.56 -1.15 -17.78
C ASN A 286 -12.24 -1.29 -16.41
N PRO A 287 -11.56 -1.86 -15.40
CA PRO A 287 -12.10 -1.94 -14.05
C PRO A 287 -11.95 -0.62 -13.25
N GLY A 288 -11.24 0.36 -13.82
CA GLY A 288 -10.84 1.59 -13.14
C GLY A 288 -11.96 2.60 -12.99
N GLY A 289 -12.12 3.12 -11.78
CA GLY A 289 -12.83 4.36 -11.47
C GLY A 289 -11.99 5.58 -11.83
N HIS A 290 -12.61 6.75 -11.85
CA HIS A 290 -12.00 7.98 -12.35
C HIS A 290 -11.98 9.11 -11.30
N GLU A 291 -12.17 8.79 -10.02
CA GLU A 291 -12.25 9.79 -8.97
C GLU A 291 -11.06 9.77 -8.00
N ILE A 292 -10.73 10.98 -7.54
CA ILE A 292 -9.96 11.22 -6.32
C ILE A 292 -10.87 12.04 -5.41
N VAL A 293 -10.96 11.65 -4.15
CA VAL A 293 -11.78 12.32 -3.13
C VAL A 293 -10.87 12.93 -2.07
N ALA A 294 -11.18 14.15 -1.63
CA ALA A 294 -10.47 14.81 -0.55
C ALA A 294 -11.43 15.11 0.63
N PHE A 295 -11.07 14.64 1.82
CA PHE A 295 -11.70 15.05 3.07
C PHE A 295 -10.87 16.17 3.69
N LEU A 296 -11.44 17.37 3.75
CA LEU A 296 -10.68 18.57 4.11
C LEU A 296 -10.49 18.67 5.64
N GLY A 297 -9.23 18.81 6.07
CA GLY A 297 -8.84 18.99 7.47
C GLY A 297 -9.34 17.90 8.42
N LEU A 298 -9.56 16.69 7.91
CA LEU A 298 -10.11 15.59 8.69
C LEU A 298 -9.05 14.90 9.56
N ALA A 299 -7.79 14.91 9.10
CA ALA A 299 -6.65 14.33 9.79
C ALA A 299 -5.76 15.41 10.43
N THR A 300 -4.87 14.98 11.32
CA THR A 300 -3.85 15.88 11.86
C THR A 300 -2.81 16.20 10.78
N PRO A 301 -2.43 17.49 10.59
CA PRO A 301 -1.39 17.87 9.63
C PRO A 301 -0.09 17.09 9.82
N VAL A 302 0.43 16.50 8.75
CA VAL A 302 1.78 15.91 8.74
C VAL A 302 2.84 17.01 8.56
N PRO A 303 4.03 16.89 9.18
CA PRO A 303 5.11 17.83 8.92
C PRO A 303 5.42 17.90 7.42
N GLY A 304 5.55 19.10 6.87
CA GLY A 304 6.05 19.27 5.51
C GLY A 304 7.50 18.81 5.44
N THR A 305 7.80 17.89 4.52
CA THR A 305 9.17 17.53 4.14
C THR A 305 9.85 18.65 3.36
#